data_AF-A0A7C1YIY1-F1
#
_entry.id   AF-A0A7C1YIY1-F1
#
_cell.length_a   1.000
_cell.length_b   1.000
_cell.length_c   1.000
_cell.angle_alpha   90.00
_cell.angle_beta   90.00
_cell.angle_gamma   90.00
#
_symmetry.space_group_name_H-M   'P 1'
#
loop_
_entity.id
_entity.type
_entity.pdbx_description
1 polymer ?
#
loop_
_entity_poly.entity_id
_entity_poly.type
_entity_poly.pdbx_seq_one_letter_code
_entity_poly.pdbx_strand_id
1 'polypeptide(L)'
;MNTSRYFSMTALTAAIALGLTACGGGSSTTSSLDGSTASVTGVITGFGSIFVNGVEYETNGANITIDGQPGTEDDLRVGMVVTLEGSASGNSGTAVSISFS
;
A
#
# COMPACT_ATOMS: atom_id res chain seq x y z
N MET A 1 33.67 -47.52 -6.15
CA MET A 1 34.26 -46.52 -7.07
C MET A 1 33.58 -46.73 -8.41
N ASN A 2 32.52 -45.97 -8.65
CA ASN A 2 31.53 -46.29 -9.67
C ASN A 2 31.85 -45.43 -10.90
N THR A 3 32.27 -46.09 -11.97
CA THR A 3 32.77 -45.50 -13.20
C THR A 3 31.63 -44.97 -14.09
N SER A 4 31.56 -43.64 -14.15
CA SER A 4 31.41 -42.74 -15.31
C SER A 4 30.80 -43.21 -16.64
N ARG A 5 30.14 -42.23 -17.29
CA ARG A 5 29.90 -42.00 -18.74
C ARG A 5 28.52 -42.41 -19.28
N TYR A 6 27.56 -41.48 -19.39
CA TYR A 6 26.65 -41.38 -20.55
C TYR A 6 26.22 -39.92 -20.78
N PHE A 7 27.13 -39.16 -21.39
CA PHE A 7 26.81 -37.92 -22.10
C PHE A 7 26.07 -38.33 -23.38
N SER A 8 24.75 -38.17 -23.42
CA SER A 8 23.94 -38.52 -24.59
C SER A 8 22.74 -37.58 -24.73
N MET A 9 23.06 -36.39 -25.23
CA MET A 9 22.40 -35.76 -26.38
C MET A 9 21.26 -36.58 -27.01
N THR A 10 20.02 -36.14 -26.83
CA THR A 10 18.93 -36.42 -27.78
C THR A 10 17.91 -35.29 -27.67
N ALA A 11 18.07 -34.33 -28.57
CA ALA A 11 17.06 -33.33 -28.88
C ALA A 11 15.95 -34.00 -29.69
N LEU A 12 14.73 -34.05 -29.14
CA LEU A 12 13.51 -34.18 -29.91
C LEU A 12 12.33 -33.86 -28.99
N THR A 13 11.94 -32.60 -28.88
CA THR A 13 10.72 -32.24 -28.15
C THR A 13 9.78 -31.48 -29.08
N ALA A 14 8.68 -32.17 -29.37
CA ALA A 14 7.66 -31.83 -30.35
C ALA A 14 6.95 -30.51 -30.08
N ALA A 15 6.64 -29.79 -31.15
CA ALA A 15 5.68 -28.68 -31.16
C ALA A 15 4.25 -29.22 -31.35
N ILE A 16 3.31 -28.78 -30.50
CA ILE A 16 1.84 -28.69 -30.68
C ILE A 16 1.31 -28.04 -29.38
N ALA A 17 1.02 -26.73 -29.37
CA ALA A 17 -0.16 -26.01 -29.87
C ALA A 17 -1.31 -25.88 -28.84
N LEU A 18 -1.55 -24.62 -28.48
CA LEU A 18 -2.82 -23.97 -28.13
C LEU A 18 -3.46 -24.21 -26.75
N GLY A 19 -3.53 -23.10 -26.01
CA GLY A 19 -4.76 -22.67 -25.35
C GLY A 19 -4.83 -22.97 -23.86
N LEU A 20 -4.55 -21.95 -23.05
CA LEU A 20 -5.51 -21.37 -22.11
C LEU A 20 -4.93 -20.06 -21.60
N THR A 21 -5.65 -18.99 -21.94
CA THR A 21 -5.48 -17.63 -21.47
C THR A 21 -5.46 -17.59 -19.95
N ALA A 22 -4.28 -17.44 -19.36
CA ALA A 22 -4.17 -16.98 -17.98
C ALA A 22 -4.07 -15.45 -17.99
N CYS A 23 -5.20 -14.79 -18.24
CA CYS A 23 -5.41 -13.44 -17.72
C CYS A 23 -5.89 -13.61 -16.27
N GLY A 24 -4.96 -13.97 -15.39
CA GLY A 24 -5.08 -13.62 -13.96
C GLY A 24 -4.46 -12.24 -13.85
N GLY A 25 -5.19 -11.18 -13.56
CA GLY A 25 -6.20 -11.09 -12.52
C GLY A 25 -5.56 -10.29 -11.40
N GLY A 26 -5.97 -9.03 -11.28
CA GLY A 26 -5.43 -8.10 -10.30
C GLY A 26 -4.92 -6.83 -10.95
N SER A 27 -5.83 -6.03 -11.49
CA SER A 27 -5.61 -4.59 -11.55
C SER A 27 -5.66 -4.09 -10.10
N SER A 28 -4.59 -4.36 -9.36
CA SER A 28 -4.27 -3.55 -8.21
C SER A 28 -3.64 -2.32 -8.83
N THR A 29 -4.47 -1.33 -9.15
CA THR A 29 -4.03 0.06 -9.12
C THR A 29 -3.72 0.35 -7.65
N THR A 30 -2.68 -0.29 -7.12
CA THR A 30 -1.86 0.36 -6.12
C THR A 30 -1.28 1.51 -6.90
N SER A 31 -1.94 2.67 -6.80
CA SER A 31 -1.25 3.94 -6.82
C SER A 31 -0.17 3.77 -5.75
N SER A 32 0.96 3.18 -6.11
CA SER A 32 2.17 3.22 -5.33
C SER A 32 2.46 4.69 -5.30
N LEU A 33 2.09 5.35 -4.20
CA LEU A 33 2.55 6.69 -3.96
C LEU A 33 4.02 6.45 -3.67
N ASP A 34 4.86 6.63 -4.70
CA ASP A 34 6.27 6.30 -4.70
C ASP A 34 7.01 7.19 -3.70
N GLY A 35 6.87 6.93 -2.39
CA GLY A 35 7.44 7.72 -1.29
C GLY A 35 7.13 9.22 -1.33
N SER A 36 6.28 9.68 -2.24
CA SER A 36 6.00 11.10 -2.47
C SER A 36 4.89 11.55 -1.54
N THR A 37 5.11 12.67 -0.86
CA THR A 37 4.09 13.28 0.00
C THR A 37 2.87 13.62 -0.83
N ALA A 38 1.73 13.07 -0.44
CA ALA A 38 0.44 13.27 -1.07
C ALA A 38 -0.59 13.70 -0.03
N SER A 39 -1.57 14.48 -0.47
CA SER A 39 -2.74 14.81 0.34
C SER A 39 -3.85 13.80 0.07
N VAL A 40 -4.39 13.22 1.14
CA VAL A 40 -5.45 12.21 1.14
C VAL A 40 -6.58 12.71 2.03
N THR A 41 -7.78 12.80 1.47
CA THR A 41 -8.99 13.08 2.26
C THR A 41 -9.74 11.77 2.49
N GLY A 42 -10.14 11.51 3.72
CA GLY A 42 -10.88 10.29 4.04
C GLY A 42 -11.39 10.24 5.48
N VAL A 43 -12.14 9.18 5.76
CA VAL A 43 -12.74 8.95 7.07
C VAL A 43 -11.76 8.21 7.97
N ILE A 44 -11.59 8.68 9.21
CA ILE A 44 -10.85 7.95 10.25
C ILE A 44 -11.66 6.72 10.65
N THR A 45 -11.02 5.55 10.60
CA THR A 45 -11.66 4.25 10.92
C THR A 45 -11.04 3.54 12.13
N GLY A 46 -9.91 4.02 12.66
CA GLY A 46 -9.23 3.43 13.82
C GLY A 46 -8.07 4.29 14.35
N PHE A 47 -7.49 3.87 15.49
CA PHE A 47 -6.42 4.52 16.26
C PHE A 47 -5.30 3.54 16.68
N GLY A 48 -4.19 4.06 17.21
CA GLY A 48 -2.89 3.37 17.39
C GLY A 48 -1.89 3.73 16.28
N SER A 49 -2.48 4.10 15.17
CA SER A 49 -2.03 4.71 13.91
C SER A 49 -3.39 5.04 13.25
N ILE A 50 -3.51 6.14 12.51
CA ILE A 50 -4.84 6.48 11.97
C ILE A 50 -5.09 5.72 10.68
N PHE A 51 -6.29 5.13 10.58
CA PHE A 51 -6.70 4.41 9.39
C PHE A 51 -7.59 5.29 8.53
N VAL A 52 -7.10 5.68 7.36
CA VAL A 52 -7.82 6.54 6.40
C VAL A 52 -7.95 5.80 5.07
N ASN A 53 -9.18 5.60 4.60
CA ASN A 53 -9.47 4.85 3.36
C ASN A 53 -8.85 3.42 3.31
N GLY A 54 -8.62 2.78 4.47
CA GLY A 54 -8.02 1.45 4.57
C GLY A 54 -6.49 1.41 4.50
N VAL A 55 -5.83 2.58 4.52
CA VAL A 55 -4.39 2.72 4.68
C VAL A 55 -4.09 3.17 6.11
N GLU A 56 -3.12 2.51 6.73
CA GLU A 56 -2.61 2.84 8.06
C GLU A 56 -1.58 3.97 7.95
N TYR A 57 -1.74 5.03 8.72
CA TYR A 57 -0.78 6.14 8.78
C TYR A 57 -0.24 6.33 10.19
N GLU A 58 1.08 6.25 10.32
CA GLU A 58 1.79 6.63 11.53
C GLU A 58 1.64 8.13 11.77
N THR A 59 1.11 8.51 12.93
CA THR A 59 0.87 9.91 13.33
C THR A 59 1.96 10.47 14.23
N ASN A 60 3.00 9.68 14.53
CA ASN A 60 4.06 10.09 15.45
C ASN A 60 4.84 11.29 14.88
N GLY A 61 4.66 12.47 15.49
CA GLY A 61 5.24 13.72 15.02
C GLY A 61 4.44 14.44 13.92
N ALA A 62 3.24 13.96 13.59
CA ALA A 62 2.34 14.64 12.66
C ALA A 62 1.78 15.92 13.29
N ASN A 63 1.64 16.97 12.48
CA ASN A 63 1.04 18.22 12.93
C ASN A 63 -0.49 18.13 12.80
N ILE A 64 -1.21 18.12 13.92
CA ILE A 64 -2.67 17.97 13.93
C ILE A 64 -3.32 19.34 14.09
N THR A 65 -4.29 19.64 13.23
CA THR A 65 -5.07 20.88 13.23
C THR A 65 -6.56 20.54 13.17
N ILE A 66 -7.35 21.10 14.10
CA ILE A 66 -8.80 20.92 14.19
C ILE A 66 -9.43 22.30 14.09
N ASP A 67 -10.31 22.51 13.12
CA ASP A 67 -10.99 23.79 12.86
C ASP A 67 -10.02 24.98 12.77
N GLY A 68 -8.85 24.74 12.17
CA GLY A 68 -7.78 25.74 12.03
C GLY A 68 -7.00 26.06 13.31
N GLN A 69 -7.21 25.32 14.41
CA GLN A 69 -6.44 25.45 15.65
C GLN A 69 -5.55 24.20 15.87
N PRO A 70 -4.38 24.34 16.52
CA PRO A 70 -3.56 23.18 16.90
C PRO A 70 -4.38 22.24 17.78
N GLY A 71 -4.41 20.95 17.41
CA GLY A 71 -5.09 19.90 18.17
C GLY A 71 -4.17 18.72 18.42
N THR A 72 -4.71 17.67 19.03
CA THR A 72 -4.01 16.41 19.29
C THR A 72 -4.77 15.22 18.71
N GLU A 73 -4.17 14.03 18.76
CA GLU A 73 -4.84 12.79 18.32
C GLU A 73 -6.08 12.47 19.17
N ASP A 74 -6.12 12.93 20.43
CA ASP A 74 -7.28 12.77 21.32
C ASP A 74 -8.52 13.57 20.85
N ASP A 75 -8.31 14.62 20.07
CA ASP A 75 -9.39 15.42 19.49
C ASP A 75 -10.01 14.74 18.27
N LEU A 76 -9.27 13.82 17.63
CA LEU A 76 -9.76 13.05 16.49
C LEU A 76 -10.71 11.95 16.96
N ARG A 77 -11.67 11.58 16.10
CA ARG A 77 -12.61 10.48 16.36
C ARG A 77 -12.85 9.67 15.10
N VAL A 78 -13.12 8.38 15.29
CA VAL A 78 -13.62 7.51 14.22
C VAL A 78 -14.89 8.14 13.63
N GLY A 79 -14.96 8.21 12.30
CA GLY A 79 -16.03 8.85 11.56
C GLY A 79 -15.75 10.30 11.13
N MET A 80 -14.70 10.95 11.64
CA MET A 80 -14.30 12.26 11.13
C MET A 80 -13.72 12.14 9.72
N VAL A 81 -14.11 13.07 8.85
CA VAL A 81 -13.47 13.27 7.54
C VAL A 81 -12.31 14.23 7.72
N VAL A 82 -11.10 13.75 7.52
CA VAL A 82 -9.88 14.55 7.65
C VAL A 82 -9.16 14.64 6.32
N THR A 83 -8.39 15.71 6.15
CA THR A 83 -7.38 15.83 5.11
C THR A 83 -6.02 15.58 5.74
N LEU A 84 -5.42 14.47 5.34
CA LEU A 84 -4.10 14.02 5.75
C LEU A 84 -3.10 14.37 4.65
N GLU A 85 -1.92 14.84 5.03
CA GLU A 85 -0.78 15.00 4.14
C GLU A 85 0.34 14.08 4.64
N GLY A 86 0.86 13.24 3.76
CA GLY A 86 1.83 12.21 4.14
C GLY A 86 2.26 11.35 2.97
N SER A 87 3.18 10.42 3.22
CA SER A 87 3.58 9.41 2.23
C SER A 87 2.98 8.06 2.61
N ALA A 88 2.60 7.25 1.63
CA ALA A 88 2.13 5.88 1.89
C ALA A 88 2.65 4.93 0.81
N SER A 89 2.96 3.70 1.20
CA SER A 89 3.43 2.64 0.32
C SER A 89 2.64 1.37 0.61
N GLY A 90 1.67 1.06 -0.27
CA GLY A 90 0.72 -0.03 -0.04
C GLY A 90 -0.30 0.33 1.05
N ASN A 91 -0.37 -0.48 2.10
CA ASN A 91 -1.32 -0.31 3.21
C ASN A 91 -0.75 0.43 4.42
N SER A 92 0.48 0.93 4.35
CA SER A 92 1.13 1.64 5.45
C SER A 92 1.76 2.94 4.95
N GLY A 93 1.74 3.97 5.80
CA GLY A 93 2.27 5.29 5.50
C GLY A 93 2.63 6.09 6.75
N THR A 94 3.11 7.31 6.54
CA THR A 94 3.46 8.25 7.59
C THR A 94 2.73 9.56 7.33
N ALA A 95 1.96 10.02 8.31
CA ALA A 95 1.33 11.32 8.29
C ALA A 95 2.34 12.40 8.69
N VAL A 96 2.33 13.50 7.95
CA VAL A 96 3.10 14.71 8.25
C VAL A 96 2.18 15.79 8.80
N SER A 97 0.97 15.91 8.26
CA SER A 97 -0.04 16.87 8.71
C SER A 97 -1.43 16.25 8.63
N ILE A 98 -2.27 16.54 9.61
CA ILE A 98 -3.66 16.11 9.64
C ILE A 98 -4.50 17.35 9.94
N SER A 99 -5.48 17.60 9.09
CA SER A 99 -6.40 18.73 9.22
C SER A 99 -7.84 18.26 9.20
N PHE A 100 -8.62 18.76 10.14
CA PHE A 100 -10.07 18.65 10.19
C PHE A 100 -10.66 20.07 10.12
N SER A 101 -11.76 20.22 9.36
CA SER A 101 -12.45 21.50 9.13
C SER A 101 -13.91 21.27 8.80
#